data_AF-A0A7K3M119-F1
#
_entry.id   AF-A0A7K3M119-F1
#
_cell.length_a   1.000
_cell.length_b   1.000
_cell.length_c   1.000
_cell.angle_alpha   90.00
_cell.angle_beta   90.00
_cell.angle_gamma   90.00
#
_symmetry.space_group_name_H-M   'P 1'
#
loop_
_entity.id
_entity.type
_entity.pdbx_description
1 polymer ?
#
loop_
_entity_poly.entity_id
_entity_poly.type
_entity_poly.pdbx_seq_one_letter_code
_entity_poly.pdbx_strand_id
1 'polypeptide(L)'
;MTLPSLIGGPTTQQVGYFAYDSRRLADWIREGLGGDWVLATPTWRSLEDAVSSLVPAPVLFRYACVAVDGWTLVLNNGPLGTDVGVLPSYAARELGCRAIRAVRVEDDAAYPARILEVYGPSGEPPLALERSIAAADDGGRWVFELGGTPFPFEDQSAYQRRSKASRFTSEMVTDYLRALGVPADAEPDWSTAVTVERR
;
A
#
# COMPACT_ATOMS: atom_id res chain seq x y z
N MET A 1 -14.51 -0.33 -6.39
CA MET A 1 -13.35 -0.95 -7.07
C MET A 1 -12.44 -1.51 -6.00
N THR A 2 -11.79 -2.66 -6.18
CA THR A 2 -10.86 -3.19 -5.15
C THR A 2 -9.44 -2.68 -5.38
N LEU A 3 -8.72 -2.19 -4.36
CA LEU A 3 -7.29 -1.84 -4.42
C LEU A 3 -6.50 -2.53 -3.27
N PRO A 4 -5.29 -3.06 -3.49
CA PRO A 4 -4.51 -3.04 -4.75
C PRO A 4 -5.15 -3.87 -5.88
N SER A 5 -4.83 -3.51 -7.13
CA SER A 5 -5.42 -4.11 -8.32
C SER A 5 -4.51 -4.05 -9.55
N LEU A 6 -4.92 -4.74 -10.61
CA LEU A 6 -4.27 -4.70 -11.91
C LEU A 6 -4.73 -3.54 -12.82
N ILE A 7 -5.77 -2.79 -12.44
CA ILE A 7 -6.46 -1.85 -13.33
C ILE A 7 -5.52 -0.74 -13.80
N GLY A 8 -4.69 -0.20 -12.91
CA GLY A 8 -3.67 0.80 -13.21
C GLY A 8 -2.28 0.21 -13.45
N GLY A 9 -2.18 -1.09 -13.72
CA GLY A 9 -0.90 -1.78 -13.89
C GLY A 9 0.01 -1.61 -12.65
N PRO A 10 1.32 -1.39 -12.84
CA PRO A 10 2.26 -1.24 -11.72
C PRO A 10 1.87 -0.15 -10.70
N THR A 11 1.17 0.90 -11.14
CA THR A 11 0.75 2.00 -10.26
C THR A 11 -0.24 1.53 -9.18
N THR A 12 -1.08 0.52 -9.45
CA THR A 12 -2.11 0.05 -8.50
C THR A 12 -1.84 -1.33 -7.91
N GLN A 13 -0.82 -2.03 -8.40
CA GLN A 13 -0.42 -3.37 -7.91
C GLN A 13 0.10 -3.34 -6.47
N GLN A 14 0.63 -2.20 -6.04
CA GLN A 14 0.96 -1.90 -4.66
C GLN A 14 0.26 -0.61 -4.24
N VAL A 15 -0.24 -0.57 -3.01
CA VAL A 15 -0.86 0.63 -2.42
C VAL A 15 -0.52 0.75 -0.94
N GLY A 16 -0.56 1.97 -0.42
CA GLY A 16 -0.55 2.24 1.02
C GLY A 16 -1.94 2.59 1.53
N TYR A 17 -2.31 2.08 2.70
CA TYR A 17 -3.48 2.55 3.44
C TYR A 17 -3.06 3.09 4.80
N PHE A 18 -3.46 4.30 5.14
CA PHE A 18 -3.11 4.96 6.39
C PHE A 18 -4.39 5.41 7.09
N ALA A 19 -4.59 5.01 8.34
CA ALA A 19 -5.73 5.42 9.16
C ALA A 19 -5.52 6.86 9.66
N TYR A 20 -5.46 7.80 8.72
CA TYR A 20 -5.12 9.20 8.94
C TYR A 20 -5.74 10.09 7.86
N ASP A 21 -5.87 11.38 8.14
CA ASP A 21 -6.41 12.38 7.21
C ASP A 21 -5.48 12.58 6.01
N SER A 22 -6.03 12.63 4.80
CA SER A 22 -5.25 12.64 3.55
C SER A 22 -4.44 13.90 3.37
N ARG A 23 -4.98 15.06 3.75
CA ARG A 23 -4.29 16.35 3.64
C ARG A 23 -3.18 16.46 4.67
N ARG A 24 -3.43 16.05 5.91
CA ARG A 24 -2.41 16.02 6.97
C ARG A 24 -1.31 15.00 6.67
N LEU A 25 -1.66 13.83 6.11
CA LEU A 25 -0.67 12.84 5.68
C LEU A 25 0.21 13.40 4.57
N ALA A 26 -0.38 14.03 3.55
CA ALA A 26 0.37 14.66 2.48
C ALA A 26 1.33 15.73 2.99
N ASP A 27 0.89 16.56 3.94
CA ASP A 27 1.74 17.59 4.55
C ASP A 27 2.90 16.98 5.35
N TRP A 28 2.63 15.94 6.14
CA TRP A 28 3.68 15.20 6.85
C TRP A 28 4.70 14.54 5.89
N ILE A 29 4.24 13.93 4.79
CA ILE A 29 5.13 13.39 3.74
C ILE A 29 6.00 14.49 3.14
N ARG A 30 5.40 15.65 2.79
CA ARG A 30 6.14 16.81 2.27
C ARG A 30 7.24 17.24 3.24
N GLU A 31 6.94 17.36 4.52
CA GLU A 31 7.91 17.76 5.54
C GLU A 31 9.07 16.77 5.64
N GLY A 32 8.79 15.46 5.62
CA GLY A 32 9.81 14.43 5.63
C GLY A 32 10.71 14.40 4.38
N LEU A 33 10.18 14.79 3.22
CA LEU A 33 10.93 14.84 1.95
C LEU A 33 11.73 16.13 1.75
N GLY A 34 11.40 17.19 2.49
CA GLY A 34 12.15 18.46 2.51
C GLY A 34 11.64 19.53 1.53
N GLY A 35 12.34 20.66 1.49
CA GLY A 35 11.85 21.92 0.89
C GLY A 35 11.64 21.94 -0.63
N ASP A 36 12.16 20.96 -1.36
CA ASP A 36 11.95 20.83 -2.81
C ASP A 36 10.59 20.23 -3.16
N TRP A 37 9.86 19.72 -2.16
CA TRP A 37 8.55 19.11 -2.33
C TRP A 37 7.44 20.06 -1.91
N VAL A 38 6.37 20.09 -2.71
CA VAL A 38 5.22 20.96 -2.50
C VAL A 38 3.92 20.18 -2.55
N LEU A 39 2.90 20.72 -1.86
CA LEU A 39 1.55 20.22 -2.01
C LEU A 39 0.91 20.80 -3.27
N ALA A 40 0.18 19.96 -4.00
CA ALA A 40 -0.72 20.38 -5.06
C ALA A 40 -2.08 19.68 -4.91
N THR A 41 -3.10 20.27 -5.53
CA THR A 41 -4.45 19.70 -5.57
C THR A 41 -4.79 19.41 -7.03
N PRO A 42 -4.62 18.16 -7.49
CA PRO A 42 -4.98 17.80 -8.85
C PRO A 42 -6.50 17.84 -9.04
N THR A 43 -6.94 17.97 -10.28
CA THR A 43 -8.37 17.91 -10.66
C THR A 43 -8.76 16.51 -11.10
N TRP A 44 -8.48 15.49 -10.28
CA TRP A 44 -8.85 14.11 -10.58
C TRP A 44 -10.30 13.84 -10.21
N ARG A 45 -10.95 12.95 -10.97
CA ARG A 45 -12.32 12.50 -10.72
C ARG A 45 -12.45 10.98 -10.76
N SER A 46 -11.38 10.27 -11.09
CA SER A 46 -11.37 8.83 -11.29
C SER A 46 -10.00 8.24 -11.01
N LEU A 47 -9.95 6.90 -10.89
CA LEU A 47 -8.68 6.16 -10.90
C LEU A 47 -7.89 6.43 -12.18
N GLU A 48 -8.55 6.54 -13.33
CA GLU A 48 -7.88 6.75 -14.62
C GLU A 48 -7.07 8.06 -14.64
N ASP A 49 -7.64 9.13 -14.09
CA ASP A 49 -6.93 10.41 -13.94
C ASP A 49 -5.69 10.26 -13.05
N ALA A 50 -5.83 9.54 -11.93
CA ALA A 50 -4.74 9.29 -10.99
C ALA A 50 -3.62 8.46 -11.64
N VAL A 51 -3.97 7.36 -12.31
CA VAL A 51 -3.01 6.48 -13.01
C VAL A 51 -2.28 7.23 -14.12
N SER A 52 -3.00 8.02 -14.92
CA SER A 52 -2.41 8.84 -15.98
C SER A 52 -1.41 9.87 -15.43
N SER A 53 -1.66 10.39 -14.23
CA SER A 53 -0.78 11.36 -13.56
C SER A 53 0.36 10.72 -12.75
N LEU A 54 0.26 9.43 -12.46
CA LEU A 54 1.21 8.63 -11.66
C LEU A 54 1.86 7.50 -12.47
N VAL A 55 2.07 7.73 -13.76
CA VAL A 55 2.80 6.79 -14.62
C VAL A 55 4.21 6.58 -14.04
N PRO A 56 4.67 5.32 -13.90
CA PRO A 56 6.01 5.02 -13.38
C PRO A 56 7.10 5.85 -14.05
N ALA A 57 7.99 6.44 -13.25
CA ALA A 57 9.06 7.31 -13.73
C ALA A 57 10.42 6.84 -13.22
N PRO A 58 11.53 7.05 -13.97
CA PRO A 58 12.87 6.64 -13.54
C PRO A 58 13.30 7.20 -12.18
N VAL A 59 12.70 8.33 -11.78
CA VAL A 59 12.88 8.96 -10.48
C VAL A 59 11.51 9.27 -9.92
N LEU A 60 11.28 8.89 -8.66
CA LEU A 60 10.08 9.24 -7.90
C LEU A 60 10.02 10.76 -7.71
N PHE A 61 8.91 11.38 -8.13
CA PHE A 61 8.69 12.82 -8.00
C PHE A 61 7.28 13.20 -7.55
N ARG A 62 6.37 12.24 -7.40
CA ARG A 62 4.99 12.50 -7.01
C ARG A 62 4.42 11.39 -6.15
N TYR A 63 3.92 11.76 -4.97
CA TYR A 63 3.00 10.96 -4.17
C TYR A 63 1.58 11.52 -4.32
N ALA A 64 0.57 10.67 -4.15
CA ALA A 64 -0.82 11.06 -4.04
C ALA A 64 -1.42 10.47 -2.77
N CYS A 65 -2.10 11.31 -2.00
CA CYS A 65 -2.89 10.95 -0.83
C CYS A 65 -4.36 11.22 -1.16
N VAL A 66 -5.20 10.18 -1.12
CA VAL A 66 -6.63 10.25 -1.49
C VAL A 66 -7.46 9.70 -0.35
N ALA A 67 -8.49 10.43 0.09
CA ALA A 67 -9.37 9.96 1.14
C ALA A 67 -10.21 8.76 0.67
N VAL A 68 -10.41 7.78 1.55
CA VAL A 68 -11.28 6.62 1.33
C VAL A 68 -11.82 6.15 2.68
N ASP A 69 -13.09 6.45 2.96
CA ASP A 69 -13.85 6.02 4.16
C ASP A 69 -13.04 5.96 5.48
N GLY A 70 -12.54 7.11 5.95
CA GLY A 70 -11.77 7.22 7.20
C GLY A 70 -10.29 6.80 7.09
N TRP A 71 -9.87 6.29 5.93
CA TRP A 71 -8.48 6.00 5.57
C TRP A 71 -7.99 6.95 4.48
N THR A 72 -6.67 6.94 4.29
CA THR A 72 -6.00 7.54 3.14
C THR A 72 -5.33 6.46 2.31
N LEU A 73 -5.68 6.41 1.03
CA LEU A 73 -4.97 5.67 0.00
C LEU A 73 -3.74 6.47 -0.44
N VAL A 74 -2.58 5.82 -0.47
CA VAL A 74 -1.33 6.38 -0.98
C VAL A 74 -0.87 5.62 -2.22
N LEU A 75 -0.62 6.39 -3.28
CA LEU A 75 -0.03 5.95 -4.55
C LEU A 75 1.17 6.84 -4.86
N ASN A 76 2.08 6.38 -5.72
CA ASN A 76 3.14 7.23 -6.25
C ASN A 76 3.65 6.75 -7.61
N ASN A 77 4.54 7.54 -8.21
CA ASN A 77 5.09 7.27 -9.53
C ASN A 77 6.51 6.67 -9.50
N GLY A 78 6.77 5.78 -8.54
CA GLY A 78 8.04 5.09 -8.45
C GLY A 78 8.42 4.32 -9.73
N PRO A 79 9.71 3.99 -9.94
CA PRO A 79 10.19 3.40 -11.20
C PRO A 79 9.52 2.09 -11.62
N LEU A 80 9.03 1.32 -10.65
CA LEU A 80 8.35 0.05 -10.86
C LEU A 80 6.86 0.13 -10.48
N GLY A 81 6.28 1.32 -10.44
CA GLY A 81 4.95 1.57 -9.89
C GLY A 81 4.99 2.14 -8.49
N THR A 82 3.84 2.10 -7.81
CA THR A 82 3.73 2.63 -6.45
C THR A 82 4.66 1.87 -5.52
N ASP A 83 5.57 2.59 -4.85
CA ASP A 83 6.34 2.04 -3.75
C ASP A 83 6.26 2.93 -2.50
N VAL A 84 5.58 2.45 -1.45
CA VAL A 84 5.39 3.21 -0.21
C VAL A 84 6.62 3.16 0.70
N GLY A 85 7.62 2.32 0.37
CA GLY A 85 8.89 2.22 1.07
C GLY A 85 8.71 2.15 2.59
N VAL A 86 9.38 3.06 3.30
CA VAL A 86 9.36 3.14 4.78
C VAL A 86 8.19 3.96 5.34
N LEU A 87 7.37 4.61 4.50
CA LEU A 87 6.31 5.52 4.96
C LEU A 87 5.36 4.88 5.98
N PRO A 88 4.89 3.63 5.80
CA PRO A 88 4.02 3.01 6.80
C PRO A 88 4.65 2.89 8.19
N SER A 89 5.93 2.51 8.26
CA SER A 89 6.66 2.41 9.53
C SER A 89 6.81 3.77 10.22
N TYR A 90 7.19 4.80 9.47
CA TYR A 90 7.36 6.15 10.03
C TYR A 90 6.02 6.75 10.47
N ALA A 91 4.96 6.61 9.66
CA ALA A 91 3.62 7.09 10.02
C ALA A 91 3.10 6.40 11.28
N ALA A 92 3.30 5.08 11.42
CA ALA A 92 2.92 4.36 12.62
C ALA A 92 3.63 4.88 13.88
N ARG A 93 4.90 5.25 13.77
CA ARG A 93 5.72 5.72 14.90
C ARG A 93 5.51 7.19 15.24
N GLU A 94 5.36 8.04 14.24
CA GLU A 94 5.32 9.50 14.41
C GLU A 94 3.90 10.03 14.51
N LEU A 95 2.98 9.49 13.72
CA LEU A 95 1.57 9.90 13.71
C LEU A 95 0.71 9.02 14.63
N GLY A 96 1.25 7.90 15.12
CA GLY A 96 0.52 6.96 15.98
C GLY A 96 -0.67 6.30 15.28
N CYS A 97 -0.68 6.25 13.94
CA CYS A 97 -1.77 5.66 13.17
C CYS A 97 -1.44 4.23 12.73
N ARG A 98 -2.47 3.47 12.34
CA ARG A 98 -2.25 2.21 11.62
C ARG A 98 -1.93 2.51 10.15
N ALA A 99 -0.90 1.89 9.63
CA ALA A 99 -0.50 2.02 8.23
C ALA A 99 -0.23 0.64 7.62
N ILE A 100 -0.61 0.44 6.37
CA ILE A 100 -0.57 -0.85 5.69
C ILE A 100 0.07 -0.68 4.32
N ARG A 101 1.00 -1.57 4.00
CA ARG A 101 1.44 -1.81 2.62
C ARG A 101 0.75 -3.08 2.12
N ALA A 102 0.07 -2.97 0.98
CA ALA A 102 -0.60 -4.09 0.35
C ALA A 102 -0.12 -4.24 -1.10
N VAL A 103 0.22 -5.46 -1.48
CA VAL A 103 0.67 -5.82 -2.83
C VAL A 103 -0.18 -6.95 -3.37
N ARG A 104 -0.61 -6.82 -4.62
CA ARG A 104 -1.28 -7.84 -5.40
C ARG A 104 -0.80 -7.79 -6.85
N VAL A 105 -0.01 -8.79 -7.22
CA VAL A 105 0.47 -9.05 -8.58
C VAL A 105 0.09 -10.49 -8.93
N GLU A 106 -0.58 -10.68 -10.07
CA GLU A 106 -1.14 -11.98 -10.46
C GLU A 106 -0.08 -12.96 -10.98
N ASP A 107 -0.44 -14.25 -11.00
CA ASP A 107 0.46 -15.39 -11.25
C ASP A 107 1.09 -15.41 -12.64
N ASP A 108 0.52 -14.70 -13.60
CA ASP A 108 1.00 -14.61 -14.99
C ASP A 108 2.01 -13.47 -15.19
N ALA A 109 2.26 -12.64 -14.17
CA ALA A 109 3.30 -11.62 -14.20
C ALA A 109 4.72 -12.23 -14.12
N ALA A 110 5.73 -11.42 -14.46
CA ALA A 110 7.13 -11.83 -14.33
C ALA A 110 7.55 -12.06 -12.87
N TYR A 111 6.98 -11.30 -11.93
CA TYR A 111 7.25 -11.35 -10.50
C TYR A 111 5.94 -11.33 -9.71
N PRO A 112 5.17 -12.44 -9.71
CA PRO A 112 3.91 -12.52 -8.97
C PRO A 112 4.14 -12.40 -7.47
N ALA A 113 3.25 -11.68 -6.78
CA ALA A 113 3.42 -11.35 -5.37
C ALA A 113 2.10 -11.01 -4.69
N ARG A 114 1.93 -11.50 -3.46
CA ARG A 114 0.93 -11.07 -2.50
C ARG A 114 1.64 -10.72 -1.21
N ILE A 115 1.52 -9.46 -0.80
CA ILE A 115 2.18 -8.97 0.40
C ILE A 115 1.18 -8.14 1.19
N LEU A 116 1.14 -8.36 2.50
CA LEU A 116 0.43 -7.54 3.45
C LEU A 116 1.36 -7.26 4.63
N GLU A 117 1.68 -6.00 4.83
CA GLU A 117 2.47 -5.52 5.96
C GLU A 117 1.67 -4.50 6.72
N VAL A 118 1.43 -4.77 8.00
CA VAL A 118 0.66 -3.95 8.92
C VAL A 118 1.60 -3.34 9.93
N TYR A 119 1.57 -2.02 10.01
CA TYR A 119 2.34 -1.21 10.94
C TYR A 119 1.37 -0.46 11.85
N GLY A 120 1.74 -0.32 13.11
CA GLY A 120 0.90 0.41 14.05
C GLY A 120 1.56 0.60 15.40
N PRO A 121 0.92 1.36 16.30
CA PRO A 121 1.47 1.70 17.61
C PRO A 121 1.77 0.49 18.50
N SER A 122 1.18 -0.68 18.20
CA SER A 122 1.41 -1.92 18.95
C SER A 122 2.50 -2.79 18.31
N GLY A 123 3.10 -2.35 17.20
CA GLY A 123 4.10 -3.13 16.46
C GLY A 123 5.49 -3.07 17.09
N GLU A 124 6.30 -4.08 16.77
CA GLU A 124 7.62 -4.24 17.37
C GLU A 124 8.64 -3.22 16.79
N PRO A 125 9.50 -2.62 17.63
CA PRO A 125 10.63 -1.81 17.17
C PRO A 125 11.61 -2.62 16.31
N PRO A 126 12.35 -1.99 15.38
CA PRO A 126 12.37 -0.55 15.10
C PRO A 126 11.31 -0.09 14.09
N LEU A 127 10.58 -1.03 13.48
CA LEU A 127 9.69 -0.74 12.35
C LEU A 127 8.26 -0.42 12.77
N ALA A 128 7.87 -0.69 14.03
CA ALA A 128 6.47 -0.72 14.45
C ALA A 128 5.65 -1.71 13.60
N LEU A 129 6.26 -2.84 13.24
CA LEU A 129 5.63 -3.90 12.45
C LEU A 129 4.75 -4.75 13.37
N GLU A 130 3.44 -4.77 13.12
CA GLU A 130 2.48 -5.64 13.83
C GLU A 130 2.44 -7.02 13.16
N ARG A 131 2.40 -7.03 11.81
CA ARG A 131 2.26 -8.25 11.02
C ARG A 131 2.86 -8.09 9.63
N SER A 132 3.58 -9.10 9.14
CA SER A 132 3.99 -9.21 7.74
C SER A 132 3.66 -10.60 7.21
N ILE A 133 3.09 -10.66 6.01
CA ILE A 133 2.81 -11.87 5.27
C ILE A 133 3.22 -11.62 3.82
N ALA A 134 4.15 -12.40 3.31
CA ALA A 134 4.60 -12.31 1.92
C ALA A 134 4.59 -13.69 1.28
N ALA A 135 3.90 -13.82 0.15
CA ALA A 135 4.10 -14.90 -0.81
C ALA A 135 4.50 -14.24 -2.14
N ALA A 136 5.73 -14.44 -2.60
CA ALA A 136 6.23 -13.82 -3.81
C ALA A 136 7.17 -14.74 -4.57
N ASP A 137 7.27 -14.55 -5.88
CA ASP A 137 8.33 -15.14 -6.68
C ASP A 137 9.60 -14.27 -6.59
N ASP A 138 10.63 -14.82 -5.94
CA ASP A 138 11.92 -14.20 -5.74
C ASP A 138 12.96 -14.85 -6.67
N GLY A 139 13.00 -14.40 -7.92
CA GLY A 139 14.00 -14.84 -8.90
C GLY A 139 13.76 -16.23 -9.47
N GLY A 140 12.50 -16.60 -9.72
CA GLY A 140 12.07 -17.88 -10.29
C GLY A 140 11.71 -18.93 -9.24
N ARG A 141 11.56 -18.53 -7.97
CA ARG A 141 11.19 -19.42 -6.86
C ARG A 141 10.26 -18.70 -5.90
N TRP A 142 9.17 -19.37 -5.57
CA TRP A 142 8.28 -18.87 -4.52
C TRP A 142 8.95 -18.89 -3.13
N VAL A 143 8.85 -17.75 -2.46
CA VAL A 143 9.10 -17.59 -1.03
C VAL A 143 7.77 -17.42 -0.30
N PHE A 144 7.76 -17.78 0.98
CA PHE A 144 6.64 -17.51 1.87
C PHE A 144 7.21 -17.14 3.23
N GLU A 145 6.98 -15.90 3.64
CA GLU A 145 7.59 -15.29 4.81
C GLU A 145 6.51 -14.70 5.70
N LEU A 146 6.74 -14.82 7.01
CA LEU A 146 5.85 -14.33 8.05
C LEU A 146 6.67 -13.55 9.07
N GLY A 147 6.12 -12.43 9.54
CA GLY A 147 6.66 -11.65 10.65
C GLY A 147 5.55 -11.20 11.59
N GLY A 148 5.86 -11.02 12.87
CA GLY A 148 4.86 -10.62 13.88
C GLY A 148 3.84 -11.71 14.23
N THR A 149 2.87 -11.36 15.06
CA THR A 149 1.86 -12.29 15.59
C THR A 149 0.66 -12.39 14.63
N PRO A 150 0.21 -13.59 14.23
CA PRO A 150 -0.97 -13.74 13.39
C PRO A 150 -2.23 -13.09 14.00
N PHE A 151 -3.01 -12.40 13.18
CA PHE A 151 -4.33 -11.93 13.58
C PHE A 151 -5.35 -13.10 13.67
N PRO A 152 -6.41 -12.98 14.49
CA PRO A 152 -7.39 -14.05 14.69
C PRO A 152 -8.18 -14.45 13.43
N PHE A 153 -8.31 -13.53 12.46
CA PHE A 153 -9.04 -13.78 11.21
C PHE A 153 -8.18 -14.47 10.14
N GLU A 154 -6.87 -14.63 10.36
CA GLU A 154 -5.99 -15.24 9.36
C GLU A 154 -6.29 -16.74 9.18
N ASP A 155 -6.45 -17.20 7.94
CA ASP A 155 -6.46 -18.62 7.59
C ASP A 155 -5.03 -19.18 7.67
N GLN A 156 -4.61 -19.49 8.89
CA GLN A 156 -3.31 -20.09 9.16
C GLN A 156 -3.17 -21.51 8.61
N SER A 157 -4.29 -22.19 8.28
CA SER A 157 -4.24 -23.50 7.65
C SER A 157 -3.72 -23.41 6.22
N ALA A 158 -4.05 -22.34 5.49
CA ALA A 158 -3.51 -22.06 4.16
C ALA A 158 -1.97 -21.94 4.18
N TYR A 159 -1.39 -21.40 5.25
CA TYR A 159 0.06 -21.22 5.40
C TYR A 159 0.86 -22.53 5.42
N GLN A 160 0.19 -23.66 5.66
CA GLN A 160 0.81 -24.98 5.69
C GLN A 160 0.71 -25.72 4.35
N ARG A 161 0.08 -25.14 3.32
CA ARG A 161 -0.04 -25.76 2.00
C ARG A 161 1.33 -26.07 1.40
N ARG A 162 1.41 -27.15 0.61
CA ARG A 162 2.67 -27.60 -0.02
C ARG A 162 3.24 -26.53 -0.96
N SER A 163 2.40 -25.92 -1.79
CA SER A 163 2.81 -24.84 -2.68
C SER A 163 2.86 -23.54 -1.91
N LYS A 164 4.01 -22.85 -1.94
CA LYS A 164 4.15 -21.52 -1.33
C LYS A 164 3.27 -20.47 -2.00
N ALA A 165 3.10 -20.56 -3.31
CA ALA A 165 2.22 -19.68 -4.08
C ALA A 165 0.78 -19.70 -3.59
N SER A 166 0.31 -20.83 -3.05
CA SER A 166 -1.06 -20.97 -2.55
C SER A 166 -1.21 -20.72 -1.06
N ARG A 167 -0.14 -20.31 -0.36
CA ARG A 167 -0.18 -20.01 1.08
C ARG A 167 -0.81 -18.66 1.37
N PHE A 168 -0.69 -17.69 0.47
CA PHE A 168 -1.32 -16.37 0.61
C PHE A 168 -1.81 -15.89 -0.76
N THR A 169 -3.12 -15.78 -0.93
CA THR A 169 -3.78 -15.56 -2.23
C THR A 169 -4.25 -14.11 -2.39
N SER A 170 -4.57 -13.71 -3.61
CA SER A 170 -5.14 -12.39 -3.91
C SER A 170 -6.47 -12.14 -3.17
N GLU A 171 -7.28 -13.18 -2.97
CA GLU A 171 -8.51 -13.14 -2.19
C GLU A 171 -8.20 -12.88 -0.71
N MET A 172 -7.24 -13.61 -0.13
CA MET A 172 -6.82 -13.40 1.26
C MET A 172 -6.29 -11.99 1.51
N VAL A 173 -5.54 -11.38 0.57
CA VAL A 173 -5.13 -9.96 0.69
C VAL A 173 -6.35 -9.06 0.88
N THR A 174 -7.38 -9.25 0.06
CA THR A 174 -8.59 -8.42 0.11
C THR A 174 -9.39 -8.67 1.38
N ASP A 175 -9.60 -9.94 1.74
CA ASP A 175 -10.33 -10.33 2.94
C ASP A 175 -9.66 -9.82 4.22
N TYR A 176 -8.33 -9.88 4.27
CA TYR A 176 -7.57 -9.42 5.42
C TYR A 176 -7.57 -7.89 5.53
N LEU A 177 -7.50 -7.17 4.41
CA LEU A 177 -7.70 -5.72 4.41
C LEU A 177 -9.07 -5.35 4.99
N ARG A 178 -10.14 -6.03 4.57
CA ARG A 178 -11.49 -5.81 5.14
C ARG A 178 -11.53 -6.12 6.64
N ALA A 179 -10.93 -7.22 7.06
CA ALA A 179 -10.88 -7.62 8.48
C ALA A 179 -10.09 -6.62 9.34
N LEU A 180 -9.12 -5.91 8.75
CA LEU A 180 -8.39 -4.81 9.37
C LEU A 180 -9.15 -3.47 9.36
N GLY A 181 -10.34 -3.44 8.76
CA GLY A 181 -11.18 -2.25 8.62
C GLY A 181 -10.79 -1.34 7.46
N VAL A 182 -9.92 -1.79 6.56
CA VAL A 182 -9.56 -1.03 5.35
C VAL A 182 -10.70 -1.12 4.33
N PRO A 183 -11.18 0.00 3.79
CA PRO A 183 -12.26 0.05 2.81
C PRO A 183 -11.74 -0.27 1.40
N ALA A 184 -11.09 -1.43 1.24
CA ALA A 184 -10.35 -1.78 0.02
C ALA A 184 -11.23 -1.86 -1.23
N ASP A 185 -12.54 -2.07 -1.09
CA ASP A 185 -13.53 -2.13 -2.18
C ASP A 185 -14.27 -0.81 -2.44
N ALA A 186 -14.11 0.18 -1.55
CA ALA A 186 -14.73 1.48 -1.65
C ALA A 186 -14.03 2.33 -2.72
N GLU A 187 -14.79 3.20 -3.37
CA GLU A 187 -14.22 4.17 -4.30
C GLU A 187 -13.51 5.28 -3.51
N PRO A 188 -12.21 5.54 -3.73
CA PRO A 188 -11.54 6.70 -3.17
C PRO A 188 -12.18 8.00 -3.66
N ASP A 189 -12.24 9.01 -2.80
CA ASP A 189 -12.71 10.34 -3.19
C ASP A 189 -11.60 11.08 -3.95
N TRP A 190 -11.45 10.75 -5.24
CA TRP A 190 -10.45 11.33 -6.14
C TRP A 190 -10.49 12.86 -6.20
N SER A 191 -11.65 13.46 -5.92
CA SER A 191 -11.81 14.93 -5.91
C SER A 191 -11.11 15.60 -4.72
N THR A 192 -10.78 14.82 -3.69
CA THR A 192 -10.06 15.27 -2.49
C THR A 192 -8.57 14.94 -2.52
N ALA A 193 -8.08 14.41 -3.66
CA ALA A 193 -6.68 14.05 -3.80
C ALA A 193 -5.76 15.23 -3.49
N VAL A 194 -4.69 14.95 -2.76
CA VAL A 194 -3.58 15.88 -2.52
C VAL A 194 -2.31 15.21 -3.00
N THR A 195 -1.56 15.88 -3.86
CA THR A 195 -0.26 15.37 -4.32
C THR A 195 0.88 16.05 -3.57
N VAL A 196 1.96 15.30 -3.36
CA VAL A 196 3.24 15.80 -2.88
C VAL A 196 4.22 15.68 -4.04
N GLU A 197 4.65 16.81 -4.58
CA GLU A 197 5.36 16.87 -5.87
C GLU A 197 6.70 17.57 -5.72
N ARG A 198 7.72 17.02 -6.39
CA ARG A 198 9.03 17.67 -6.49
C ARG A 198 8.95 18.81 -7.52
N ARG A 199 9.46 19.99 -7.16
CA ARG A 199 9.59 21.15 -8.06
C ARG A 199 10.64 20.94 -9.15
#